data_AF-R6YGK5-F1
#
_entry.id   AF-R6YGK5-F1
#
_cell.length_a   1.000
_cell.length_b   1.000
_cell.length_c   1.000
_cell.angle_alpha   90.00
_cell.angle_beta   90.00
_cell.angle_gamma   90.00
#
_symmetry.space_group_name_H-M   'P 1'
#
loop_
_entity.id
_entity.type
_entity.pdbx_description
1 polymer ?
#
loop_
_entity_poly.entity_id
_entity_poly.type
_entity_poly.pdbx_seq_one_letter_code
_entity_poly.pdbx_strand_id
1 'polypeptide(L)'
;MLLCAKDNQIPFEEFPIQTIYLENNESSHFNPFIDSIRIYKVFLKFMLSSFSSFIIDISLFYLLRFILLPIVGQKAQISLFGIDILLLTFLRNVIARLGSSLYNFTINKKQVFHNDSKDIKIIFRYYVLCICQLLISTLLVDYTLRFIPFRTVRKCIIDTILFLISFQIQREWVFKRKQNK
;
A
#
# COMPACT_ATOMS: atom_id res chain seq x y z
N MET A 1 -21.48 -7.28 14.26
CA MET A 1 -22.55 -6.26 14.31
C MET A 1 -22.01 -4.85 14.11
N LEU A 2 -21.10 -4.35 14.97
CA LEU A 2 -20.54 -2.99 14.87
C LEU A 2 -19.70 -2.72 13.61
N LEU A 3 -18.85 -3.68 13.19
CA LEU A 3 -18.10 -3.56 11.93
C LEU A 3 -19.03 -3.37 10.72
N CYS A 4 -20.14 -4.12 10.69
CA CYS A 4 -21.16 -4.00 9.65
C CYS A 4 -21.88 -2.65 9.69
N ALA A 5 -22.21 -2.15 10.89
CA ALA A 5 -22.81 -0.82 11.05
C ALA A 5 -21.88 0.28 10.50
N LYS A 6 -20.57 0.21 10.79
CA LYS A 6 -19.57 1.13 10.23
C LYS A 6 -19.48 1.02 8.70
N ASP A 7 -19.44 -0.20 8.15
CA ASP A 7 -19.37 -0.42 6.70
C ASP A 7 -20.60 0.12 5.97
N ASN A 8 -21.77 0.07 6.61
CA ASN A 8 -23.04 0.59 6.10
C ASN A 8 -23.32 2.04 6.54
N GLN A 9 -22.38 2.69 7.23
CA GLN A 9 -22.50 4.07 7.71
C GLN A 9 -23.75 4.31 8.58
N ILE A 10 -24.14 3.30 9.37
CA ILE A 10 -25.25 3.38 10.30
C ILE A 10 -24.75 4.09 11.58
N PRO A 11 -25.36 5.21 12.00
CA PRO A 11 -24.99 5.89 13.23
C PRO A 11 -25.33 5.03 14.45
N PHE A 12 -24.53 5.15 15.51
CA PHE A 12 -24.79 4.49 16.80
C PHE A 12 -24.37 5.41 17.94
N GLU A 13 -25.05 5.26 19.07
CA GLU A 13 -24.76 5.98 20.31
C GLU A 13 -24.20 5.00 21.35
N GLU A 14 -23.19 5.44 22.10
CA GLU A 14 -22.59 4.66 23.17
C GLU A 14 -23.21 5.06 24.50
N PHE A 15 -23.72 4.08 25.25
CA PHE A 15 -24.23 4.27 26.60
C PHE A 15 -23.31 3.57 27.60
N PRO A 16 -22.92 4.22 28.71
CA PRO A 16 -22.08 3.59 29.71
C PRO A 16 -22.87 2.44 30.37
N ILE A 17 -22.24 1.27 30.44
CA ILE A 17 -22.74 0.11 31.16
C ILE A 17 -21.75 -0.26 32.26
N GLN A 18 -22.27 -0.85 33.34
CA GLN A 18 -21.42 -1.43 34.37
C GLN A 18 -20.85 -2.76 33.88
N THR A 19 -19.53 -2.94 33.93
CA THR A 19 -18.89 -4.20 33.55
C THR A 19 -19.06 -5.23 34.67
N ILE A 20 -19.95 -6.20 34.47
CA ILE A 20 -20.19 -7.29 35.42
C ILE A 20 -19.55 -8.55 34.85
N TYR A 21 -18.51 -9.07 35.51
CA TYR A 21 -17.87 -10.33 35.15
C TYR A 21 -18.54 -11.47 35.92
N LEU A 22 -19.23 -12.36 35.21
CA LEU A 22 -19.79 -13.60 35.78
C LEU A 22 -18.87 -14.75 35.38
N GLU A 23 -18.42 -15.55 36.35
CA GLU A 23 -17.66 -16.79 36.11
C GLU A 23 -16.49 -16.62 35.13
N ASN A 24 -15.66 -15.58 35.31
CA ASN A 24 -14.55 -15.26 34.40
C ASN A 24 -14.93 -15.17 32.90
N ASN A 25 -16.19 -14.83 32.58
CA ASN A 25 -16.73 -14.81 31.23
C ASN A 25 -16.66 -16.18 30.52
N GLU A 26 -16.83 -17.30 31.24
CA GLU A 26 -16.86 -18.65 30.64
C GLU A 26 -17.94 -18.82 29.55
N SER A 27 -19.03 -18.05 29.63
CA SER A 27 -20.08 -17.99 28.62
C SER A 27 -19.73 -17.13 27.38
N SER A 28 -18.58 -16.47 27.38
CA SER A 28 -18.15 -15.63 26.26
C SER A 28 -17.79 -16.48 25.05
N HIS A 29 -18.54 -16.30 23.96
CA HIS A 29 -18.23 -16.89 22.66
C HIS A 29 -17.07 -16.19 21.91
N PHE A 30 -16.32 -15.29 22.57
CA PHE A 30 -15.20 -14.58 21.95
C PHE A 30 -14.02 -15.53 21.73
N ASN A 31 -13.57 -15.63 20.49
CA ASN A 31 -12.37 -16.39 20.15
C ASN A 31 -11.26 -15.40 19.76
N PRO A 32 -10.27 -15.15 20.65
CA PRO A 32 -9.28 -14.10 20.47
C PRO A 32 -8.55 -14.14 19.12
N PHE A 33 -8.26 -15.34 18.61
CA PHE A 33 -7.53 -15.51 17.35
C PHE A 33 -8.42 -15.29 16.13
N ILE A 34 -9.58 -15.95 16.08
CA ILE A 34 -10.49 -15.89 14.93
C ILE A 34 -11.06 -14.48 14.77
N ASP A 35 -11.44 -13.84 15.89
CA ASP A 35 -12.00 -12.50 15.87
C ASP A 35 -10.94 -11.45 15.52
N SER A 36 -9.69 -11.62 15.94
CA SER A 36 -8.57 -10.78 15.49
C SER A 36 -8.35 -10.89 13.99
N ILE A 37 -8.31 -12.11 13.43
CA ILE A 37 -8.14 -12.32 11.98
C ILE A 37 -9.25 -11.62 11.20
N ARG A 38 -10.49 -11.64 11.69
CA ARG A 38 -11.63 -10.97 11.05
C ARG A 38 -11.40 -9.45 10.95
N ILE A 39 -10.83 -8.83 11.97
CA ILE A 39 -10.49 -7.40 11.99
C ILE A 39 -9.31 -7.10 11.05
N TYR A 40 -8.26 -7.93 11.08
CA TYR A 40 -7.03 -7.72 10.28
C TYR A 40 -7.14 -8.19 8.82
N LYS A 41 -8.20 -8.91 8.44
CA LYS A 41 -8.38 -9.47 7.09
C LYS A 41 -8.16 -8.46 5.96
N VAL A 42 -8.65 -7.23 6.12
CA VAL A 42 -8.49 -6.17 5.11
C VAL A 42 -7.02 -5.77 4.96
N PHE A 43 -6.31 -5.63 6.08
CA PHE A 43 -4.89 -5.34 6.09
C PHE A 43 -4.06 -6.49 5.49
N LEU A 44 -4.38 -7.74 5.83
CA LEU A 44 -3.71 -8.91 5.25
C LEU A 44 -3.89 -8.97 3.72
N LYS A 45 -5.10 -8.72 3.21
CA LYS A 45 -5.34 -8.62 1.76
C LYS A 45 -4.50 -7.51 1.12
N PHE A 46 -4.38 -6.36 1.77
CA PHE A 46 -3.55 -5.25 1.30
C PHE A 46 -2.06 -5.64 1.23
N MET A 47 -1.55 -6.33 2.26
CA MET A 47 -0.20 -6.87 2.27
C MET A 47 0.04 -7.84 1.13
N LEU A 48 -0.85 -8.82 0.93
CA LEU A 48 -0.75 -9.81 -0.13
C LEU A 48 -0.81 -9.17 -1.53
N SER A 49 -1.69 -8.19 -1.72
CA SER A 49 -1.79 -7.38 -2.96
C SER A 49 -0.50 -6.59 -3.23
N SER A 50 0.06 -5.98 -2.19
CA SER A 50 1.32 -5.23 -2.32
C SER A 50 2.50 -6.13 -2.63
N PHE A 51 2.54 -7.31 -2.00
CA PHE A 51 3.56 -8.32 -2.25
C PHE A 51 3.46 -8.91 -3.66
N SER A 52 2.25 -9.21 -4.14
CA SER A 52 2.07 -9.70 -5.52
C SER A 52 2.43 -8.63 -6.55
N SER A 53 2.12 -7.36 -6.29
CA SER A 53 2.57 -6.24 -7.12
C SER A 53 4.10 -6.13 -7.18
N PHE A 54 4.79 -6.34 -6.05
CA PHE A 54 6.25 -6.37 -6.00
C PHE A 54 6.85 -7.51 -6.84
N ILE A 55 6.23 -8.71 -6.79
CA ILE A 55 6.64 -9.84 -7.66
C ILE A 55 6.47 -9.48 -9.14
N ILE A 56 5.35 -8.84 -9.50
CA ILE A 56 5.10 -8.37 -10.88
C ILE A 56 6.13 -7.34 -11.30
N ASP A 57 6.49 -6.39 -10.44
CA ASP A 57 7.51 -5.36 -10.71
C ASP A 57 8.86 -6.00 -11.08
N ILE A 58 9.36 -6.91 -10.23
CA ILE A 58 10.62 -7.61 -10.46
C ILE A 58 10.56 -8.48 -11.71
N SER A 59 9.45 -9.20 -11.90
CA SER A 59 9.27 -10.09 -13.06
C SER A 59 9.24 -9.30 -14.37
N LEU A 60 8.48 -8.20 -14.43
CA LEU A 60 8.45 -7.31 -15.58
C LEU A 60 9.82 -6.69 -15.83
N PHE A 61 10.49 -6.19 -14.79
CA PHE A 61 11.83 -5.62 -14.90
C PHE A 61 12.82 -6.63 -15.51
N TYR A 62 12.76 -7.90 -15.10
CA TYR A 62 13.60 -8.97 -15.64
C TYR A 62 13.24 -9.29 -17.09
N LEU A 63 11.96 -9.55 -17.39
CA LEU A 63 11.50 -9.97 -18.71
C LEU A 63 11.70 -8.87 -19.78
N LEU A 64 11.47 -7.61 -19.42
CA LEU A 64 11.67 -6.48 -20.32
C LEU A 64 13.11 -6.34 -20.81
N ARG A 65 14.10 -6.94 -20.11
CA ARG A 65 15.48 -7.01 -20.60
C ARG A 65 15.54 -7.69 -21.97
N PHE A 66 14.85 -8.80 -22.16
CA PHE A 66 14.93 -9.58 -23.40
C PHE A 66 14.27 -8.86 -24.58
N ILE A 67 13.26 -8.04 -24.31
CA ILE A 67 12.52 -7.28 -25.34
C ILE A 67 13.26 -5.98 -25.69
N LEU A 68 13.75 -5.24 -24.68
CA LEU A 68 14.32 -3.90 -24.88
C LEU A 68 15.81 -3.92 -25.24
N LEU A 69 16.57 -4.93 -24.83
CA LEU A 69 17.99 -5.05 -25.15
C LEU A 69 18.27 -5.00 -26.67
N PRO A 70 17.58 -5.75 -27.54
CA PRO A 70 17.84 -5.68 -28.99
C PRO A 70 17.42 -4.36 -29.63
N ILE A 71 16.47 -3.62 -29.03
CA ILE A 71 15.95 -2.35 -29.58
C ILE A 71 16.84 -1.17 -29.19
N VAL A 72 17.23 -1.10 -27.91
CA VAL A 72 17.91 0.07 -27.32
C VAL A 72 19.43 -0.10 -27.31
N GLY A 73 19.92 -1.35 -27.23
CA GLY A 73 21.34 -1.64 -27.05
C GLY A 73 21.84 -1.41 -25.61
N GLN A 74 22.99 -2.00 -25.29
CA GLN A 74 23.50 -2.06 -23.91
C GLN A 74 24.22 -0.77 -23.45
N LYS A 75 24.65 0.06 -24.41
CA LYS A 75 25.46 1.28 -24.15
C LYS A 75 24.70 2.58 -24.34
N ALA A 76 23.42 2.54 -24.68
CA ALA A 76 22.62 3.76 -24.84
C ALA A 76 22.49 4.47 -23.49
N GLN A 77 22.92 5.73 -23.46
CA GLN A 77 22.86 6.60 -22.30
C GLN A 77 21.92 7.77 -22.59
N ILE A 78 21.28 8.25 -21.54
CA ILE A 78 20.52 9.48 -21.56
C ILE A 78 21.03 10.36 -20.41
N SER A 79 21.30 11.63 -20.70
CA SER A 79 21.71 12.59 -19.69
C SER A 79 20.48 13.28 -19.14
N LEU A 80 20.22 13.13 -17.84
CA LEU A 80 19.10 13.75 -17.14
C LEU A 80 19.63 14.58 -15.98
N PHE A 81 19.42 15.90 -16.00
CA PHE A 81 19.94 16.83 -14.99
C PHE A 81 21.47 16.69 -14.75
N GLY A 82 22.24 16.43 -15.82
CA GLY A 82 23.71 16.30 -15.75
C GLY A 82 24.22 14.95 -15.24
N ILE A 83 23.33 13.96 -15.08
CA ILE A 83 23.68 12.60 -14.67
C ILE A 83 23.40 11.67 -15.85
N ASP A 84 24.42 10.92 -16.27
CA ASP A 84 24.28 9.93 -17.34
C ASP A 84 23.71 8.63 -16.79
N ILE A 85 22.54 8.24 -17.29
CA ILE A 85 21.81 7.06 -16.87
C ILE A 85 21.71 6.10 -18.06
N LEU A 86 21.85 4.80 -17.81
CA LEU A 86 21.62 3.77 -18.82
C LEU A 86 20.15 3.77 -19.24
N LEU A 87 19.88 4.11 -20.50
CA LEU A 87 18.52 4.23 -21.06
C LEU A 87 17.74 2.92 -20.91
N LEU A 88 18.40 1.79 -21.13
CA LEU A 88 17.80 0.47 -20.96
C LEU A 88 17.30 0.23 -19.53
N THR A 89 18.11 0.56 -18.52
CA THR A 89 17.74 0.40 -17.11
C THR A 89 16.59 1.33 -16.73
N PHE A 90 16.64 2.57 -17.22
CA PHE A 90 15.59 3.55 -16.99
C PHE A 90 14.24 3.08 -17.56
N LEU A 91 14.19 2.69 -18.84
CA LEU A 91 12.96 2.23 -19.50
C LEU A 91 12.37 0.99 -18.82
N ARG A 92 13.21 0.02 -18.46
CA ARG A 92 12.78 -1.18 -17.71
C ARG A 92 12.15 -0.80 -16.37
N ASN A 93 12.77 0.10 -15.62
CA ASN A 93 12.24 0.57 -14.34
C ASN A 93 10.91 1.30 -14.51
N VAL A 94 10.79 2.20 -15.48
CA VAL A 94 9.56 2.98 -15.71
C VAL A 94 8.41 2.07 -16.12
N ILE A 95 8.61 1.19 -17.10
CA ILE A 95 7.56 0.31 -17.60
C ILE A 95 7.15 -0.72 -16.54
N ALA A 96 8.12 -1.33 -15.83
CA ALA A 96 7.84 -2.25 -14.73
C ALA A 96 7.04 -1.55 -13.62
N ARG A 97 7.45 -0.34 -13.24
CA ARG A 97 6.79 0.44 -12.19
C ARG A 97 5.37 0.83 -12.56
N LEU A 98 5.14 1.27 -13.81
CA LEU A 98 3.80 1.60 -14.30
C LEU A 98 2.89 0.37 -14.32
N GLY A 99 3.39 -0.77 -14.79
CA GLY A 99 2.63 -2.03 -14.81
C GLY A 99 2.29 -2.52 -13.40
N SER A 100 3.28 -2.54 -12.51
CA SER A 100 3.12 -3.02 -11.14
C SER A 100 2.21 -2.10 -10.32
N SER A 101 2.31 -0.77 -10.47
CA SER A 101 1.46 0.20 -9.76
C SER A 101 0.01 0.18 -10.24
N LEU A 102 -0.23 0.01 -11.55
CA LEU A 102 -1.58 -0.14 -12.10
C LEU A 102 -2.26 -1.43 -11.61
N TYR A 103 -1.52 -2.53 -11.57
CA TYR A 103 -2.00 -3.78 -10.98
C TYR A 103 -2.33 -3.60 -9.49
N ASN A 104 -1.41 -3.02 -8.72
CA ASN A 104 -1.58 -2.76 -7.28
C ASN A 104 -2.84 -1.94 -7.01
N PHE A 105 -2.99 -0.83 -7.75
CA PHE A 105 -4.15 0.03 -7.70
C PHE A 105 -5.44 -0.74 -7.98
N THR A 106 -5.46 -1.56 -9.02
CA THR A 106 -6.65 -2.31 -9.45
C THR A 106 -7.06 -3.35 -8.41
N ILE A 107 -6.11 -4.12 -7.88
CA ILE A 107 -6.38 -5.12 -6.84
C ILE A 107 -6.81 -4.44 -5.54
N ASN A 108 -6.12 -3.38 -5.11
CA ASN A 108 -6.50 -2.66 -3.90
C ASN A 108 -7.90 -2.07 -4.04
N LYS A 109 -8.21 -1.45 -5.17
CA LYS A 109 -9.52 -0.87 -5.45
C LYS A 109 -10.62 -1.93 -5.42
N LYS A 110 -10.46 -3.04 -6.14
CA LYS A 110 -11.54 -4.03 -6.36
C LYS A 110 -11.62 -5.09 -5.26
N GLN A 111 -10.50 -5.65 -4.84
CA GLN A 111 -10.46 -6.83 -3.95
C GLN A 111 -10.22 -6.50 -2.46
N VAL A 112 -9.45 -5.44 -2.18
CA VAL A 112 -9.14 -5.03 -0.81
C VAL A 112 -10.23 -4.09 -0.28
N PHE A 113 -10.50 -3.00 -0.99
CA PHE A 113 -11.39 -1.94 -0.54
C PHE A 113 -12.80 -1.96 -1.17
N HIS A 114 -13.05 -2.86 -2.14
CA HIS A 114 -14.36 -3.04 -2.81
C HIS A 114 -14.99 -1.71 -3.25
N ASN A 115 -14.24 -0.91 -4.01
CA ASN A 115 -14.70 0.39 -4.51
C ASN A 115 -14.90 0.34 -6.04
N ASP A 116 -16.16 0.23 -6.46
CA ASP A 116 -16.55 0.12 -7.88
C ASP A 116 -16.74 1.48 -8.58
N SER A 117 -16.46 2.59 -7.90
CA SER A 117 -16.64 3.92 -8.51
C SER A 117 -15.64 4.15 -9.66
N LYS A 118 -16.10 4.77 -10.75
CA LYS A 118 -15.28 5.11 -11.92
C LYS A 118 -14.52 6.45 -11.78
N ASP A 119 -14.43 6.99 -10.56
CA ASP A 119 -13.84 8.30 -10.29
C ASP A 119 -12.33 8.33 -10.59
N ILE A 120 -11.92 9.10 -11.61
CA ILE A 120 -10.50 9.34 -11.96
C ILE A 120 -9.73 9.98 -10.78
N LYS A 121 -10.43 10.71 -9.92
CA LYS A 121 -9.86 11.32 -8.70
C LYS A 121 -9.18 10.28 -7.79
N ILE A 122 -9.61 9.03 -7.80
CA ILE A 122 -9.02 7.95 -6.99
C ILE A 122 -7.61 7.63 -7.47
N ILE A 123 -7.40 7.58 -8.79
CA ILE A 123 -6.08 7.34 -9.40
C ILE A 123 -5.14 8.49 -9.01
N PHE A 124 -5.60 9.73 -9.11
CA PHE A 124 -4.80 10.90 -8.72
C PHE A 124 -4.40 10.86 -7.24
N ARG A 125 -5.36 10.61 -6.33
CA ARG A 125 -5.09 10.48 -4.89
C ARG A 125 -4.07 9.37 -4.58
N TYR A 126 -4.17 8.24 -5.28
CA TYR A 126 -3.23 7.12 -5.14
C TYR A 126 -1.82 7.51 -5.54
N TYR A 127 -1.63 8.11 -6.73
CA TYR A 127 -0.29 8.50 -7.18
C TYR A 127 0.31 9.65 -6.37
N VAL A 128 -0.51 10.61 -5.92
CA VAL A 128 -0.07 11.66 -4.98
C VAL A 128 0.47 11.01 -3.70
N LEU A 129 -0.27 10.05 -3.13
CA LEU A 129 0.18 9.32 -1.95
C LEU A 129 1.51 8.59 -2.21
N CYS A 130 1.65 7.89 -3.34
CA CYS A 130 2.89 7.18 -3.69
C CYS A 130 4.10 8.14 -3.81
N ILE A 131 3.92 9.29 -4.45
CA ILE A 131 4.99 10.29 -4.62
C ILE A 131 5.37 10.88 -3.26
N CYS A 132 4.39 11.30 -2.46
CA CYS A 132 4.63 11.81 -1.11
C CYS A 132 5.35 10.77 -0.24
N GLN A 133 4.93 9.51 -0.29
CA GLN A 133 5.55 8.42 0.45
C GLN A 133 7.01 8.21 0.03
N LEU A 134 7.31 8.28 -1.26
CA LEU A 134 8.68 8.15 -1.79
C LEU A 134 9.58 9.31 -1.30
N LEU A 135 9.09 10.54 -1.38
CA LEU A 135 9.83 11.73 -0.91
C LEU A 135 10.09 11.66 0.60
N ILE A 136 9.05 11.37 1.38
CA ILE A 136 9.15 11.23 2.84
C ILE A 136 10.09 10.09 3.22
N SER A 137 9.98 8.92 2.57
CA SER A 137 10.90 7.79 2.78
C SER A 137 12.35 8.20 2.57
N THR A 138 12.65 8.89 1.46
CA THR A 138 14.01 9.33 1.13
C THR A 138 14.56 10.29 2.18
N LEU A 139 13.77 11.30 2.58
CA LEU A 139 14.17 12.26 3.61
C LEU A 139 14.38 11.58 4.97
N LEU A 140 13.42 10.76 5.42
CA LEU A 140 13.52 10.12 6.73
C LEU A 140 14.74 9.19 6.83
N VAL A 141 15.13 8.50 5.74
CA VAL A 141 16.29 7.60 5.75
C VAL A 141 17.60 8.35 5.98
N ASP A 142 17.70 9.59 5.49
CA ASP A 142 18.93 10.38 5.57
C ASP A 142 18.96 11.27 6.84
N TYR A 143 17.80 11.68 7.36
CA TYR A 143 17.70 12.58 8.50
C TYR A 143 17.33 11.92 9.84
N THR A 144 16.71 10.73 9.83
CA THR A 144 16.20 10.06 11.03
C THR A 144 16.95 8.74 11.31
N LEU A 145 16.83 8.22 12.54
CA LEU A 145 17.45 6.95 12.98
C LEU A 145 18.97 6.91 12.77
N ARG A 146 19.65 8.06 12.84
CA ARG A 146 21.11 8.18 12.61
C ARG A 146 21.97 7.36 13.57
N PHE A 147 21.41 6.93 14.70
CA PHE A 147 22.06 5.98 15.62
C PHE A 147 22.22 4.57 15.03
N ILE A 148 21.48 4.22 13.97
CA ILE A 148 21.64 2.96 13.22
C ILE A 148 22.61 3.22 12.06
N PRO A 149 23.81 2.58 12.04
CA PRO A 149 24.81 2.84 11.00
C PRO A 149 24.40 2.27 9.63
N PHE A 150 23.61 1.20 9.62
CA PHE A 150 23.19 0.53 8.39
C PHE A 150 22.03 1.26 7.71
N ARG A 151 22.31 1.92 6.57
CA ARG A 151 21.29 2.64 5.77
C ARG A 151 20.13 1.74 5.35
N THR A 152 20.41 0.48 5.02
CA THR A 152 19.39 -0.51 4.64
C THR A 152 18.42 -0.79 5.78
N VAL A 153 18.91 -0.93 7.02
CA VAL A 153 18.07 -1.20 8.19
C VAL A 153 17.15 -0.01 8.49
N ARG A 154 17.68 1.22 8.44
CA ARG A 154 16.86 2.44 8.58
C ARG A 154 15.74 2.48 7.55
N LYS A 155 16.08 2.19 6.29
CA LYS A 155 15.12 2.14 5.18
C LYS A 155 14.03 1.10 5.40
N CYS A 156 14.39 -0.12 5.79
CA CYS A 156 13.40 -1.15 6.10
C CYS A 156 12.42 -0.71 7.20
N ILE A 157 12.91 -0.10 8.29
CA ILE A 157 12.05 0.37 9.39
C ILE A 157 11.11 1.48 8.92
N ILE A 158 11.65 2.50 8.25
CA ILE A 158 10.88 3.66 7.77
C ILE A 158 9.84 3.24 6.73
N ASP A 159 10.22 2.42 5.76
CA ASP A 159 9.30 1.95 4.72
C ASP A 159 8.18 1.08 5.30
N THR A 160 8.47 0.29 6.35
CA THR A 160 7.45 -0.49 7.06
C THR A 160 6.42 0.43 7.74
N ILE A 161 6.87 1.48 8.44
CA ILE A 161 5.97 2.44 9.09
C ILE A 161 5.14 3.19 8.05
N LEU A 162 5.78 3.67 6.98
CA LEU A 162 5.09 4.35 5.89
C LEU A 162 4.10 3.44 5.18
N PHE A 163 4.38 2.15 5.05
CA PHE A 163 3.45 1.17 4.49
C PHE A 163 2.18 1.04 5.36
N LEU A 164 2.32 0.99 6.69
CA LEU A 164 1.18 0.96 7.62
C LEU A 164 0.33 2.24 7.52
N ILE A 165 0.98 3.40 7.46
CA ILE A 165 0.30 4.69 7.28
C ILE A 165 -0.40 4.74 5.91
N SER A 166 0.26 4.26 4.86
CA SER A 166 -0.28 4.20 3.50
C SER A 166 -1.56 3.37 3.45
N PHE A 167 -1.61 2.24 4.16
CA PHE A 167 -2.84 1.45 4.27
C PHE A 167 -3.99 2.27 4.87
N GLN A 168 -3.75 3.00 5.96
CA GLN A 168 -4.79 3.82 6.60
C GLN A 168 -5.27 4.94 5.68
N ILE A 169 -4.35 5.66 5.02
CA ILE A 169 -4.70 6.74 4.09
C ILE A 169 -5.45 6.18 2.87
N GLN A 170 -5.04 5.02 2.36
CA GLN A 170 -5.72 4.38 1.24
C GLN A 170 -7.16 4.00 1.62
N ARG A 171 -7.37 3.44 2.81
CA ARG A 171 -8.68 3.05 3.31
C ARG A 171 -9.61 4.25 3.54
N GLU A 172 -9.12 5.28 4.24
CA GLU A 172 -9.96 6.38 4.74
C GLU A 172 -10.09 7.54 3.75
N TRP A 173 -9.17 7.71 2.79
CA TRP A 173 -9.14 8.86 1.89
C TRP A 173 -9.10 8.51 0.41
N VAL A 174 -8.20 7.61 -0.02
CA VAL A 174 -8.06 7.26 -1.44
C VAL A 174 -9.29 6.52 -1.94
N PHE A 175 -9.66 5.44 -1.25
CA PHE A 175 -10.76 4.55 -1.63
C PHE A 175 -12.04 4.79 -0.83
N LYS A 176 -12.16 5.92 -0.12
CA LYS A 176 -13.39 6.30 0.58
C LYS A 176 -14.55 6.35 -0.42
N ARG A 177 -15.60 5.56 -0.15
CA ARG A 177 -16.84 5.61 -0.93
C ARG A 177 -17.48 6.99 -0.75
N LYS A 178 -17.72 7.71 -1.85
CA LYS A 178 -18.55 8.91 -1.83
C LYS A 178 -20.01 8.47 -1.72
N GLN A 179 -20.78 9.11 -0.86
CA GLN A 179 -22.23 9.06 -0.93
C GLN A 179 -22.65 9.74 -2.24
N ASN A 180 -23.49 9.08 -3.02
CA ASN A 180 -24.41 9.83 -3.86
C ASN A 180 -25.34 10.54 -2.87
N LYS A 181 -25.20 11.88 -2.79
CA LYS A 181 -26.27 12.70 -2.22
C LYS A 181 -27.46 12.67 -3.16
#